data_AF-A0A8C9SU46-F1
#
_entry.id   AF-A0A8C9SU46-F1
#
_cell.length_a   1.000
_cell.length_b   1.000
_cell.length_c   1.000
_cell.angle_alpha   90.00
_cell.angle_beta   90.00
_cell.angle_gamma   90.00
#
_symmetry.space_group_name_H-M   'P 1'
#
loop_
_entity.id
_entity.type
_entity.pdbx_description
1 polymer ?
#
loop_
_entity_poly.entity_id
_entity_poly.type
_entity_poly.pdbx_seq_one_letter_code
_entity_poly.pdbx_strand_id
1 'polypeptide(L)'
;MSWQGYVDNLMADGSCQDSAIVGYTDAKYVWAAQSGGTFSNITPEEIDVIVGKDREGFFTSGLTLGQKKCSVIRDSLLIDGCC
;
A
#
# COMPACT_ATOMS: atom_id res chain seq x y z
N MET A 1 17.10 -5.89 12.86
CA MET A 1 16.07 -4.84 12.94
C MET A 1 14.88 -5.34 12.14
N SER A 2 13.70 -5.44 12.77
CA SER A 2 12.48 -5.95 12.12
C SER A 2 11.73 -4.80 11.45
N TRP A 3 11.14 -5.04 10.28
CA TRP A 3 10.23 -4.10 9.60
C TRP A 3 9.05 -3.69 10.48
N GLN A 4 8.70 -4.52 11.48
CA GLN A 4 7.67 -4.21 12.46
C GLN A 4 7.91 -2.90 13.22
N GLY A 5 9.17 -2.56 13.53
CA GLY A 5 9.47 -1.31 14.23
C GLY A 5 9.10 -0.06 13.40
N TYR A 6 9.09 -0.16 12.07
CA TYR A 6 8.62 0.92 11.20
C TYR A 6 7.10 1.07 11.25
N VAL A 7 6.38 -0.05 11.23
CA VAL A 7 4.92 -0.08 11.39
C VAL A 7 4.53 0.55 12.73
N ASP A 8 5.19 0.14 13.82
CA ASP A 8 4.91 0.66 15.15
C ASP A 8 5.16 2.19 15.22
N ASN A 9 6.23 2.68 14.58
CA ASN A 9 6.51 4.11 14.50
C ASN A 9 5.46 4.89 13.69
N LEU A 10 4.96 4.33 12.59
CA LEU A 10 3.90 4.95 11.78
C LEU A 10 2.56 5.04 12.53
N MET A 11 2.33 4.12 13.47
CA MET A 11 1.12 4.09 14.30
C MET A 11 1.24 4.92 15.58
N ALA A 12 2.45 5.37 15.94
CA ALA A 12 2.75 5.93 17.25
C ALA A 12 2.05 7.27 17.55
N ASP A 13 1.76 8.07 16.52
CA ASP A 13 1.10 9.37 16.67
C ASP A 13 -0.44 9.28 16.78
N GLY A 14 -1.01 8.09 16.57
CA GLY A 14 -2.45 7.85 16.62
C GLY A 14 -3.25 8.45 15.45
N SER A 15 -2.58 8.97 14.42
CA SER A 15 -3.23 9.52 13.23
C SER A 15 -3.71 8.43 12.27
N CYS A 16 -3.05 7.26 12.31
CA CYS A 16 -3.30 6.12 11.43
C CYS A 16 -4.08 5.02 12.15
N GLN A 17 -5.01 4.38 11.43
CA GLN A 17 -5.74 3.20 11.90
C GLN A 17 -5.09 1.89 11.43
N ASP A 18 -4.24 1.95 10.41
CA ASP A 18 -3.57 0.81 9.79
C ASP A 18 -2.29 1.29 9.07
N SER A 19 -1.28 0.45 8.98
CA SER A 19 -0.03 0.71 8.25
C SER A 19 0.64 -0.58 7.83
N ALA A 20 1.38 -0.55 6.72
CA ALA A 20 2.14 -1.68 6.22
C ALA A 20 3.38 -1.27 5.44
N ILE A 21 4.40 -2.13 5.48
CA ILE A 21 5.58 -2.09 4.62
C ILE A 21 5.45 -3.23 3.63
N VAL A 22 5.41 -2.88 2.34
CA VAL A 22 5.16 -3.83 1.25
C VAL A 22 6.32 -3.75 0.26
N GLY A 23 6.94 -4.89 -0.02
CA GLY A 23 7.90 -4.99 -1.11
C GLY A 23 7.17 -5.05 -2.45
N TYR A 24 7.67 -4.34 -3.46
CA TYR A 24 7.05 -4.32 -4.80
C TYR A 24 7.95 -4.88 -5.91
N THR A 25 9.22 -5.16 -5.62
CA THR A 25 10.21 -5.71 -6.56
C THR A 25 10.27 -7.25 -6.47
N ASP A 26 11.43 -7.83 -6.16
CA ASP A 26 11.64 -9.28 -6.12
C ASP A 26 10.89 -9.96 -4.96
N ALA A 27 10.74 -9.25 -3.85
CA ALA A 27 10.03 -9.71 -2.65
C ALA A 27 8.64 -9.07 -2.57
N LYS A 28 7.78 -9.40 -3.54
CA LYS A 28 6.43 -8.83 -3.70
C LYS A 28 5.41 -9.39 -2.72
N TYR A 29 5.53 -8.98 -1.45
CA TYR A 29 4.62 -9.35 -0.37
C TYR A 29 4.72 -8.34 0.77
N VAL A 30 3.81 -8.46 1.73
CA VAL A 30 3.79 -7.63 2.94
C VAL A 30 4.93 -8.04 3.88
N TRP A 31 5.90 -7.17 4.10
CA TRP A 31 7.04 -7.42 5.00
C TRP A 31 6.68 -7.20 6.47
N ALA A 32 5.81 -6.23 6.74
CA ALA A 32 5.22 -5.99 8.05
C ALA A 32 3.91 -5.22 7.88
N ALA A 33 2.95 -5.44 8.77
CA ALA A 33 1.69 -4.71 8.81
C ALA A 33 1.14 -4.62 10.24
N GLN A 34 0.26 -3.67 10.48
CA GLN A 34 -0.46 -3.57 11.74
C GLN A 34 -1.31 -4.82 11.96
N SER A 35 -1.22 -5.40 13.16
CA SER A 35 -2.01 -6.58 13.51
C SER A 35 -3.51 -6.28 13.49
N GLY A 36 -4.29 -7.09 12.78
CA GLY A 36 -5.73 -6.89 12.61
C GLY A 36 -6.11 -5.80 11.60
N GLY A 37 -5.12 -5.22 10.92
CA GLY A 37 -5.33 -4.28 9.82
C GLY A 37 -5.87 -4.95 8.56
N THR A 38 -6.35 -4.13 7.63
CA THR A 38 -6.68 -4.54 6.26
C THR A 38 -5.41 -4.80 5.46
N PHE A 39 -4.35 -4.01 5.67
CA PHE A 39 -3.15 -4.05 4.84
C PHE A 39 -2.31 -5.33 4.98
N SER A 40 -2.53 -6.14 6.02
CA SER A 40 -1.91 -7.47 6.13
C SER A 40 -2.39 -8.44 5.05
N ASN A 41 -3.55 -8.18 4.43
CA ASN A 41 -4.16 -9.05 3.42
C ASN A 41 -3.85 -8.62 1.98
N ILE A 42 -2.96 -7.64 1.79
CA ILE A 42 -2.60 -7.17 0.45
C ILE A 42 -1.97 -8.32 -0.35
N THR A 43 -2.48 -8.55 -1.55
CA THR A 43 -1.98 -9.63 -2.42
C THR A 43 -0.95 -9.13 -3.42
N PRO A 44 -0.10 -10.02 -3.97
CA PRO A 44 0.83 -9.67 -5.05
C PRO A 44 0.15 -9.04 -6.27
N GLU A 45 -1.06 -9.49 -6.60
CA GLU A 45 -1.85 -8.95 -7.72
C GLU A 45 -2.29 -7.51 -7.45
N GLU A 46 -2.70 -7.18 -6.22
CA GLU A 46 -3.01 -5.80 -5.83
C GLU A 46 -1.77 -4.91 -5.91
N ILE A 47 -0.60 -5.44 -5.53
CA ILE A 47 0.68 -4.71 -5.66
C ILE A 47 0.98 -4.42 -7.14
N ASP A 48 0.79 -5.40 -8.02
CA ASP A 48 0.98 -5.23 -9.47
C ASP A 48 0.07 -4.17 -10.08
N VAL A 49 -1.16 -4.08 -9.61
CA VAL A 49 -2.08 -3.00 -9.97
C VAL A 49 -1.50 -1.67 -9.50
N ILE A 50 -1.08 -1.54 -8.24
CA ILE A 50 -0.56 -0.28 -7.68
C ILE A 50 0.71 0.22 -8.40
N VAL A 51 1.63 -0.67 -8.79
CA VAL A 51 2.88 -0.30 -9.49
C VAL A 51 2.78 -0.43 -11.01
N GLY A 52 1.60 -0.76 -11.51
CA GLY A 52 1.34 -0.97 -12.93
C GLY A 52 1.55 0.29 -13.77
N LYS A 53 1.75 0.07 -15.08
CA LYS A 53 1.96 1.12 -16.09
C LYS A 53 0.66 1.85 -16.49
N ASP A 54 -0.48 1.19 -16.39
CA ASP A 54 -1.78 1.81 -16.61
C ASP A 54 -2.10 2.68 -15.40
N ARG A 55 -2.05 4.01 -15.53
CA ARG A 55 -2.32 4.95 -14.44
C ARG A 55 -3.70 5.59 -14.52
N GLU A 56 -4.40 5.42 -15.65
CA GLU A 56 -5.71 6.01 -15.88
C GLU A 56 -6.86 5.05 -15.58
N GLY A 57 -6.64 3.74 -15.79
CA GLY A 57 -7.65 2.69 -15.54
C GLY A 57 -8.20 2.67 -14.11
N PHE A 58 -7.36 2.97 -13.11
CA PHE A 58 -7.79 2.98 -11.70
C PHE A 58 -8.80 4.08 -11.36
N PHE A 59 -8.83 5.19 -12.10
CA PHE A 59 -9.80 6.26 -11.85
C PHE A 59 -11.23 5.86 -12.25
N THR A 60 -11.37 4.89 -13.16
CA THR A 60 -12.68 4.40 -13.62
C THR A 60 -13.15 3.17 -12.85
N SER A 61 -12.24 2.25 -12.53
CA SER A 61 -12.56 0.94 -11.94
C SER A 61 -12.24 0.85 -10.44
N GLY A 62 -11.56 1.85 -9.88
CA GLY A 62 -11.00 1.79 -8.54
C GLY A 62 -9.84 0.80 -8.45
N LEU A 63 -9.42 0.51 -7.22
CA LEU A 63 -8.46 -0.54 -6.89
C LEU A 63 -8.87 -1.22 -5.58
N THR A 64 -8.24 -2.35 -5.25
CA THR A 64 -8.43 -3.01 -3.96
C THR A 64 -7.13 -3.02 -3.17
N LEU A 65 -7.24 -2.82 -1.86
CA LEU A 65 -6.15 -2.98 -0.90
C LEU A 65 -6.60 -3.95 0.19
N GLY A 66 -6.02 -5.14 0.25
CA GLY A 66 -6.42 -6.16 1.21
C GLY A 66 -7.91 -6.50 1.10
N GLN A 67 -8.40 -6.67 -0.13
CA GLN A 67 -9.81 -6.94 -0.45
C GLN A 67 -10.79 -5.78 -0.18
N LYS A 68 -10.31 -4.62 0.29
CA LYS A 68 -11.13 -3.42 0.47
C LYS A 68 -11.10 -2.56 -0.79
N LYS A 69 -12.28 -2.24 -1.34
CA LYS A 69 -12.39 -1.34 -2.50
C LYS A 69 -12.04 0.09 -2.12
N CYS A 70 -11.17 0.69 -2.93
CA CYS A 70 -10.70 2.06 -2.79
C CYS A 70 -10.81 2.80 -4.14
N SER A 71 -11.05 4.11 -4.07
CA SER A 71 -11.04 4.99 -5.25
C SER A 71 -9.77 5.82 -5.25
N VAL A 72 -9.14 5.96 -6.41
CA VAL A 72 -7.95 6.80 -6.56
C VAL A 72 -8.37 8.27 -6.62
N ILE A 73 -7.88 9.08 -5.68
CA ILE A 73 -8.15 10.53 -5.64
C ILE A 73 -7.07 11.28 -6.42
N ARG A 74 -5.80 10.89 -6.22
CA ARG A 74 -4.62 11.45 -6.91
C ARG A 74 -3.62 10.35 -7.15
N ASP A 75 -2.91 10.44 -8.26
CA ASP A 75 -1.78 9.59 -8.57
C ASP A 75 -0.55 10.41 -8.92
N SER A 76 0.53 10.20 -8.18
CA SER A 76 1.86 10.73 -8.47
C SER A 76 2.94 9.73 -8.07
N LEU A 77 2.57 8.44 -7.95
CA LEU A 77 3.44 7.41 -7.36
C LEU A 77 4.72 7.18 -8.17
N LEU A 78 4.63 7.31 -9.50
CA LEU A 78 5.76 7.13 -10.43
C LEU A 78 6.39 8.45 -10.89
N ILE A 79 5.99 9.58 -10.29
CA ILE A 79 6.54 10.90 -10.60
C ILE A 79 7.68 11.17 -9.62
N ASP A 80 8.90 11.23 -10.13
CA ASP A 80 10.08 11.56 -9.32
C ASP A 80 9.98 12.96 -8.72
N GLY A 81 10.22 13.05 -7.41
CA GLY A 81 10.35 14.33 -6.71
C GLY A 81 9.05 15.11 -6.53
N CYS A 82 7.92 14.43 -6.32
CA CYS A 82 6.62 15.06 -6.02
C CYS A 82 6.77 16.30 -5.11
N CYS A 83 6.56 17.48 -5.71
CA CYS A 83 6.59 18.79 -5.08
C CYS A 83 5.33 19.06 -4.24
#